data_AF-A0A8B8SU54-F1
#
_entry.id   AF-A0A8B8SU54-F1
#
_cell.length_a   1.000
_cell.length_b   1.000
_cell.length_c   1.000
_cell.angle_alpha   90.00
_cell.angle_beta   90.00
_cell.angle_gamma   90.00
#
_symmetry.space_group_name_H-M   'P 1'
#
loop_
_entity.id
_entity.type
_entity.pdbx_description
1 polymer ?
#
loop_
_entity_poly.entity_id
_entity_poly.type
_entity_poly.pdbx_seq_one_letter_code
_entity_poly.pdbx_strand_id
1 'polypeptide(L)'
;MSGYTPDEKLRQQQLRELRRRWLKDQELSAREPVLPSRRVWPVEQFWNKFLQDRAPWKNVIYKSYRHSVFAFTHVLIPVWIIHYYLKYHVNTKPYTIVERKPRVFPGDTILETGEVIPPMKELPDQHH
;
A
#
# COMPACT_ATOMS: atom_id res chain seq x y z
N MET A 1 54.14 -26.82 -27.71
CA MET A 1 53.22 -26.25 -26.70
C MET A 1 54.04 -25.37 -25.77
N SER A 2 54.31 -24.12 -26.16
CA SER A 2 55.15 -23.22 -25.37
C SER A 2 54.32 -22.65 -24.22
N GLY A 3 54.54 -23.16 -23.02
CA GLY A 3 54.00 -22.56 -21.80
C GLY A 3 54.67 -21.22 -21.48
N TYR A 4 54.21 -20.59 -20.41
CA TYR A 4 54.72 -19.31 -19.91
C TYR A 4 56.24 -19.31 -19.71
N THR A 5 56.87 -18.18 -20.07
CA THR A 5 58.28 -17.93 -19.79
C THR A 5 58.51 -17.79 -18.26
N PRO A 6 59.74 -18.02 -17.76
CA PRO A 6 60.04 -17.91 -16.33
C PRO A 6 59.64 -16.53 -15.74
N ASP A 7 59.86 -15.45 -16.49
CA ASP A 7 59.53 -14.09 -16.04
C ASP A 7 58.02 -13.84 -16.00
N GLU A 8 57.26 -14.39 -16.96
CA GLU A 8 55.80 -14.33 -16.96
C GLU A 8 55.21 -15.07 -15.76
N LYS A 9 55.79 -16.23 -15.42
CA LYS A 9 55.38 -17.00 -14.23
C LYS A 9 55.67 -16.22 -12.94
N LEU A 10 56.85 -15.62 -12.83
CA LEU A 10 57.22 -14.79 -11.69
C LEU A 10 56.26 -13.60 -11.54
N ARG A 11 55.98 -12.89 -12.64
CA ARG A 11 55.04 -11.77 -12.67
C ARG A 11 53.62 -12.21 -12.28
N GLN A 12 53.12 -13.33 -12.81
CA GLN A 12 51.81 -13.85 -12.46
C GLN A 12 51.71 -14.23 -10.98
N GLN A 13 52.78 -14.79 -10.41
CA GLN A 13 52.83 -15.13 -8.99
C GLN A 13 52.80 -13.87 -8.11
N GLN A 14 53.58 -12.85 -8.46
CA GLN A 14 53.57 -11.55 -7.78
C GLN A 14 52.18 -10.88 -7.82
N LEU A 15 51.55 -10.84 -9.00
CA LEU A 15 50.19 -10.29 -9.15
C LEU A 15 49.15 -11.08 -8.36
N ARG A 16 49.29 -12.41 -8.33
CA ARG A 16 48.38 -13.30 -7.58
C ARG A 16 48.50 -13.07 -6.07
N GLU A 17 49.70 -12.81 -5.58
CA GLU A 17 49.93 -12.51 -4.16
C GLU A 17 49.37 -11.14 -3.77
N LEU A 18 49.62 -10.10 -4.59
CA LEU A 18 49.01 -8.79 -4.41
C LEU A 18 47.47 -8.87 -4.44
N ARG A 19 46.92 -9.64 -5.38
CA ARG A 19 45.47 -9.83 -5.48
C ARG A 19 44.89 -10.52 -4.24
N ARG A 20 45.57 -11.52 -3.67
CA ARG A 20 45.12 -12.19 -2.44
C ARG A 20 45.12 -11.25 -1.23
N ARG A 21 46.13 -10.40 -1.09
CA ARG A 21 46.19 -9.38 -0.03
C ARG A 21 45.09 -8.35 -0.20
N TRP A 22 44.92 -7.82 -1.42
CA TRP A 22 43.83 -6.91 -1.74
C TRP A 22 42.45 -7.49 -1.43
N LEU A 23 42.20 -8.75 -1.80
CA LEU A 23 40.93 -9.43 -1.50
C LEU A 23 40.70 -9.58 0.01
N LYS A 24 41.76 -9.86 0.77
CA LYS A 24 41.70 -9.92 2.23
C LYS A 24 41.42 -8.56 2.86
N ASP A 25 41.98 -7.48 2.29
CA ASP A 25 41.74 -6.11 2.76
C ASP A 25 40.31 -5.61 2.44
N GLN A 26 39.58 -6.29 1.56
CA GLN A 26 38.15 -6.03 1.33
C GLN A 26 37.23 -6.73 2.34
N GLU A 27 37.75 -7.63 3.18
CA GLU A 27 36.98 -8.20 4.28
C GLU A 27 36.76 -7.12 5.35
N LEU A 28 35.56 -6.55 5.39
CA LEU A 28 35.19 -5.57 6.40
C LEU A 28 35.06 -6.23 7.76
N SER A 29 35.57 -5.57 8.79
CA SER A 29 35.33 -5.95 10.18
C SER A 29 33.85 -5.77 10.54
N ALA A 30 33.35 -6.54 11.51
CA ALA A 30 31.97 -6.44 11.97
C ALA A 30 31.55 -5.05 12.52
N ARG A 31 32.51 -4.16 12.76
CA ARG A 31 32.26 -2.82 13.30
C ARG A 31 32.24 -1.81 12.17
N GLU A 32 31.04 -1.42 11.78
CA GLU A 32 30.81 -0.37 10.79
C GLU A 32 30.48 0.96 11.47
N PRO A 33 30.87 2.10 10.89
CA PRO A 33 30.40 3.40 11.36
C PRO A 33 28.92 3.55 11.02
N VAL A 34 28.05 3.28 12.01
CA VAL A 34 26.61 3.44 11.87
C VAL A 34 26.22 4.88 12.19
N LEU A 35 25.33 5.46 11.37
CA LEU A 35 24.71 6.74 11.68
C LEU A 35 23.97 6.69 13.03
N PRO A 36 23.90 7.79 13.79
CA PRO A 36 23.11 7.82 15.01
C PRO A 36 21.66 7.49 14.71
N SER A 37 20.98 6.86 15.68
CA SER A 37 19.58 6.47 15.50
C SER A 37 18.70 7.69 15.24
N ARG A 38 17.80 7.56 14.26
CA ARG A 38 16.82 8.61 13.96
C ARG A 38 15.93 8.82 15.17
N ARG A 39 15.68 10.09 15.53
CA ARG A 39 14.72 10.43 16.60
C ARG A 39 13.34 9.96 16.18
N VAL A 40 12.79 9.01 16.93
CA VAL A 40 11.43 8.49 16.79
C VAL A 40 10.42 9.43 17.46
N TRP A 41 9.19 9.45 16.97
CA TRP A 41 8.10 10.20 17.59
C TRP A 41 7.70 9.57 18.94
N PRO A 42 7.19 10.33 19.92
CA PRO A 42 6.83 9.80 21.24
C PRO A 42 5.87 8.60 21.20
N VAL A 43 4.91 8.61 20.28
CA VAL A 43 3.96 7.49 20.09
C VAL A 43 4.67 6.25 19.56
N GLU A 44 5.58 6.42 18.62
CA GLU A 44 6.38 5.31 18.07
C GLU A 44 7.36 4.77 19.11
N GLN A 45 7.94 5.65 19.93
CA GLN A 45 8.77 5.27 21.07
C GLN A 45 7.99 4.45 22.10
N PHE A 46 6.74 4.83 22.38
CA PHE A 46 5.84 4.06 23.24
C PHE A 46 5.59 2.67 22.66
N TRP A 47 5.21 2.56 21.38
CA TRP A 47 4.95 1.26 20.75
C TRP A 47 6.20 0.37 20.73
N ASN A 48 7.37 0.95 20.44
CA ASN A 48 8.65 0.22 20.46
C ASN A 48 8.97 -0.35 21.85
N LYS A 49 8.73 0.43 22.92
CA LYS A 49 8.89 -0.04 24.31
C LYS A 49 7.83 -1.07 24.67
N PHE A 50 6.57 -0.83 24.32
CA PHE A 50 5.46 -1.73 24.63
C PHE A 50 5.65 -3.13 24.02
N LEU A 51 6.16 -3.18 22.78
CA LEU A 51 6.39 -4.42 22.03
C LEU A 51 7.72 -5.13 22.37
N GLN A 52 8.56 -4.55 23.23
CA GLN A 52 9.90 -5.07 23.54
C GLN A 52 9.85 -6.51 24.09
N ASP A 53 8.85 -6.83 24.92
CA ASP A 53 8.68 -8.16 25.52
C ASP A 53 8.23 -9.24 24.53
N ARG A 54 7.93 -8.86 23.28
CA ARG A 54 7.47 -9.74 22.17
C ARG A 54 6.26 -10.61 22.48
N ALA A 55 5.44 -10.25 23.47
CA ALA A 55 4.23 -10.97 23.80
C ALA A 55 3.24 -11.00 22.61
N PRO A 56 2.66 -12.16 22.27
CA PRO A 56 1.87 -12.33 21.04
C PRO A 56 0.62 -11.44 21.01
N TRP A 57 -0.06 -11.26 22.15
CA TRP A 57 -1.25 -10.41 22.24
C TRP A 57 -0.95 -8.93 21.99
N LYS A 58 0.24 -8.44 22.39
CA LYS A 58 0.66 -7.06 22.13
C LYS A 58 0.85 -6.80 20.63
N ASN A 59 1.35 -7.79 19.89
CA ASN A 59 1.48 -7.72 18.44
C ASN A 59 0.11 -7.65 17.74
N VAL A 60 -0.90 -8.36 18.24
CA VAL A 60 -2.26 -8.30 17.70
C VAL A 60 -2.85 -6.88 17.87
N ILE A 61 -2.70 -6.29 19.06
CA ILE A 61 -3.14 -4.92 19.32
C ILE A 61 -2.43 -3.92 18.40
N TYR A 62 -1.10 -4.02 18.29
CA TYR A 62 -0.34 -3.12 17.43
C TYR A 62 -0.73 -3.23 15.95
N LYS A 63 -0.98 -4.44 15.45
CA LYS A 63 -1.48 -4.66 14.09
C LYS A 63 -2.84 -4.00 13.88
N SER A 64 -3.77 -4.18 14.83
CA SER A 64 -5.09 -3.54 14.77
C SER A 64 -4.98 -2.01 14.76
N TYR A 65 -4.18 -1.45 15.67
CA TYR A 65 -3.89 -0.01 15.70
C TYR A 65 -3.33 0.51 14.37
N ARG A 66 -2.31 -0.15 13.82
CA ARG A 66 -1.69 0.27 12.56
C ARG A 66 -2.67 0.20 11.39
N HIS A 67 -3.51 -0.83 11.35
CA HIS A 67 -4.53 -0.96 10.30
C HIS A 67 -5.62 0.12 10.44
N SER A 68 -6.01 0.46 11.68
CA SER A 68 -6.94 1.55 11.96
C SER A 68 -6.39 2.90 11.50
N VAL A 69 -5.13 3.21 11.84
CA VAL A 69 -4.45 4.44 11.38
C VAL A 69 -4.37 4.49 9.86
N PHE A 70 -4.06 3.36 9.21
CA PHE A 70 -4.03 3.27 7.76
C PHE A 70 -5.41 3.56 7.14
N ALA A 71 -6.48 2.91 7.63
CA ALA A 71 -7.83 3.14 7.14
C ALA A 71 -8.25 4.61 7.32
N PHE A 72 -7.95 5.22 8.46
CA PHE A 72 -8.27 6.62 8.70
C PHE A 72 -7.53 7.55 7.72
N THR A 73 -6.20 7.38 7.62
CA THR A 73 -5.34 8.29 6.83
C THR A 73 -5.47 8.11 5.33
N HIS A 74 -5.60 6.89 4.84
CA HIS A 74 -5.56 6.57 3.41
C HIS A 74 -6.95 6.35 2.79
N VAL A 75 -7.99 6.13 3.60
CA VAL A 75 -9.36 5.93 3.09
C VAL A 75 -10.25 7.07 3.55
N LEU A 76 -10.36 7.26 4.86
CA LEU A 76 -11.38 8.13 5.43
C LEU A 76 -11.12 9.62 5.11
N ILE A 77 -9.88 10.10 5.31
CA ILE A 77 -9.51 11.48 4.97
C ILE A 77 -9.70 11.76 3.47
N PRO A 78 -9.17 10.95 2.52
CA PRO A 78 -9.40 11.18 1.10
C PRO A 78 -10.88 11.13 0.71
N VAL A 79 -11.66 10.20 1.26
CA VAL A 79 -13.10 10.10 0.98
C VAL A 79 -13.82 11.38 1.40
N TRP A 80 -13.52 11.93 2.58
CA TRP A 80 -14.08 13.21 3.01
C TRP A 80 -13.70 14.38 2.12
N ILE A 81 -12.42 14.46 1.70
CA ILE A 81 -11.94 15.51 0.80
C ILE A 81 -12.64 15.43 -0.56
N ILE A 82 -12.71 14.23 -1.14
CA ILE A 82 -13.37 14.00 -2.44
C ILE A 82 -14.87 14.32 -2.33
N HIS A 83 -15.53 13.85 -1.27
CA HIS A 83 -16.95 14.13 -1.06
C HIS A 83 -17.22 15.63 -0.94
N TYR A 84 -16.39 16.35 -0.17
CA TYR A 84 -16.49 17.80 -0.06
C TYR A 84 -16.29 18.51 -1.41
N TYR A 85 -15.30 18.07 -2.19
CA TYR A 85 -15.03 18.61 -3.52
C TYR A 85 -16.22 18.37 -4.47
N LEU A 86 -16.75 17.14 -4.51
CA LEU A 86 -17.92 16.82 -5.33
C LEU A 86 -19.14 17.69 -4.93
N LYS A 87 -19.39 17.81 -3.62
CA LYS A 87 -20.54 18.55 -3.08
C LYS A 87 -20.53 20.04 -3.45
N TYR A 88 -19.39 20.72 -3.31
CA TYR A 88 -19.35 22.19 -3.43
C TYR A 88 -18.70 22.71 -4.72
N HIS A 89 -17.88 21.91 -5.42
CA HIS A 89 -17.16 22.38 -6.60
C HIS A 89 -17.66 21.74 -7.90
N VAL A 90 -18.04 20.47 -7.84
CA VAL A 90 -18.49 19.74 -9.04
C VAL A 90 -19.99 19.92 -9.23
N ASN A 91 -20.81 19.63 -8.21
CA ASN A 91 -22.26 19.71 -8.31
C ASN A 91 -22.81 21.13 -8.53
N THR A 92 -22.01 22.16 -8.24
CA THR A 92 -22.36 23.56 -8.52
C THR A 92 -22.22 23.94 -9.99
N LYS A 93 -21.53 23.11 -10.79
CA LYS A 93 -21.36 23.31 -12.23
C LYS A 93 -22.35 22.42 -12.98
N PRO A 94 -23.12 22.96 -13.95
CA PRO A 94 -24.10 22.15 -14.68
C PRO A 94 -23.39 21.08 -15.52
N TYR A 95 -24.01 19.90 -15.63
CA TYR A 95 -23.58 18.76 -16.46
C TYR A 95 -22.19 18.17 -16.18
N THR A 96 -21.56 18.48 -15.05
CA THR A 96 -20.30 17.84 -14.64
C THR A 96 -20.53 16.44 -14.06
N ILE A 97 -21.64 16.23 -13.36
CA ILE A 97 -22.11 14.92 -12.90
C ILE A 97 -23.45 14.67 -13.58
N VAL A 98 -23.47 13.74 -14.53
CA VAL A 98 -24.68 13.31 -15.23
C VAL A 98 -24.97 11.87 -14.82
N GLU A 99 -25.96 11.70 -13.96
CA GLU A 99 -26.40 10.38 -13.52
C GLU A 99 -27.43 9.81 -14.50
N ARG A 100 -27.36 8.49 -14.75
CA ARG A 100 -28.41 7.80 -15.48
C ARG A 100 -29.62 7.69 -14.56
N LYS A 101 -30.78 8.10 -15.05
CA LYS A 101 -32.04 7.95 -14.33
C LYS A 101 -32.23 6.51 -13.84
N PRO A 102 -32.73 6.30 -12.60
CA PRO A 102 -32.96 4.96 -12.06
C PRO A 102 -33.96 4.21 -12.94
N ARG A 103 -33.85 2.87 -12.95
CA ARG A 103 -34.81 2.02 -13.66
C ARG A 103 -36.10 1.98 -12.86
N VAL A 104 -37.22 2.16 -13.54
CA VAL A 104 -38.56 2.15 -12.96
C VAL A 104 -39.27 0.87 -13.43
N PHE A 105 -39.91 0.17 -12.50
CA PHE A 105 -40.67 -1.03 -12.78
C PHE A 105 -42.17 -0.86 -12.50
N PRO A 106 -43.03 -1.68 -13.14
CA PRO A 106 -44.44 -1.76 -12.85
C PRO A 106 -44.71 -2.07 -11.37
N GLY A 107 -45.53 -1.24 -10.71
CA GLY A 107 -45.80 -1.31 -9.27
C GLY A 107 -44.92 -0.41 -8.39
N ASP A 108 -43.84 0.16 -8.93
CA ASP A 108 -43.01 1.11 -8.17
C ASP A 108 -43.76 2.42 -7.89
N THR A 109 -43.39 3.12 -6.81
CA THR A 109 -43.90 4.46 -6.50
C THR A 109 -42.78 5.47 -6.65
N ILE A 110 -43.00 6.50 -7.48
CA ILE A 110 -42.04 7.60 -7.65
C ILE A 110 -42.08 8.46 -6.38
N LEU A 111 -40.95 8.60 -5.67
CA LEU A 111 -40.90 9.34 -4.40
C LEU A 111 -41.23 10.83 -4.56
N GLU A 112 -40.85 11.43 -5.67
CA GLU A 112 -41.05 12.86 -5.93
C GLU A 112 -42.49 13.19 -6.37
N THR A 113 -43.16 12.29 -7.10
CA THR A 113 -44.50 12.52 -7.67
C THR A 113 -45.61 11.80 -6.87
N GLY A 114 -45.28 10.74 -6.13
CA GLY A 114 -46.23 9.85 -5.48
C GLY A 114 -47.01 8.96 -6.45
N GLU A 115 -46.68 8.97 -7.74
CA GLU A 115 -47.36 8.19 -8.77
C GLU A 115 -46.93 6.72 -8.67
N VAL A 116 -47.91 5.83 -8.64
CA VAL A 116 -47.71 4.38 -8.69
C VAL A 116 -47.72 3.93 -10.14
N ILE A 117 -46.66 3.28 -10.58
CA ILE A 117 -46.53 2.80 -11.95
C ILE A 117 -47.52 1.64 -12.15
N PRO A 118 -48.35 1.69 -13.21
CA PRO A 118 -49.35 0.66 -13.44
C PRO A 118 -48.70 -0.73 -13.58
N PRO A 119 -49.31 -1.77 -13.00
CA PRO A 119 -48.81 -3.14 -13.12
C PRO A 119 -48.85 -3.60 -14.59
N MET A 120 -48.02 -4.59 -14.92
CA MET A 120 -48.09 -5.20 -16.25
C MET A 120 -49.43 -5.89 -16.43
N LYS A 121 -49.92 -5.92 -17.68
CA LYS A 121 -51.08 -6.74 -18.02
C LYS A 121 -50.77 -8.21 -17.73
N GLU A 122 -51.72 -8.91 -17.12
CA GLU A 122 -51.62 -10.35 -16.87
C GLU A 122 -51.33 -11.09 -18.19
N LEU A 123 -50.23 -11.84 -18.20
CA LEU A 123 -49.89 -12.71 -19.32
C LEU A 123 -50.64 -14.04 -19.13
N PRO A 124 -51.25 -14.61 -20.19
CA PRO A 124 -51.88 -15.91 -20.08
C PRO A 124 -50.82 -16.96 -19.77
N ASP A 125 -50.86 -17.53 -18.57
CA ASP A 125 -49.96 -18.59 -18.14
C ASP A 125 -50.25 -19.87 -18.94
N GLN A 126 -49.24 -20.38 -19.65
CA GLN A 126 -49.35 -21.58 -20.48
C GLN A 126 -48.70 -22.81 -19.82
N HIS A 127 -48.17 -22.66 -18.59
CA HIS A 127 -47.58 -23.77 -17.84
C HIS A 127 -48.61 -24.38 -16.87
N HIS A 128 -49.19 -25.50 -17.31
CA HIS A 128 -49.80 -26.51 -16.44
C HIS A 128 -48.80 -27.64 -16.15
#